data_AF-A0A3D3CST0-F1
#
_entry.id   AF-A0A3D3CST0-F1
#
_cell.length_a   1.000
_cell.length_b   1.000
_cell.length_c   1.000
_cell.angle_alpha   90.00
_cell.angle_beta   90.00
_cell.angle_gamma   90.00
#
_symmetry.space_group_name_H-M   'P 1'
#
loop_
_entity.id
_entity.type
_entity.pdbx_description
1 polymer ?
#
loop_
_entity_poly.entity_id
_entity_poly.type
_entity_poly.pdbx_seq_one_letter_code
_entity_poly.pdbx_strand_id
1 'polypeptide(L)'
;INIQQHRLQKDDNELHWHRLSADMDMAFDHQRILDVCHEWLQKRVQEHPLGFSLLPQKFSLRELQNLYEAILGIKLDRRNFRKKFFSMDVLEDTHELEYDVPHRPGKLYKFNYVKYKTKEGRKFMRLDF
;
A
#
# COMPACT_ATOMS: atom_id res chain seq x y z
N ILE A 1 0.56 1.68 6.29
CA ILE A 1 -0.03 2.19 7.54
C ILE A 1 -0.12 3.67 7.34
N ASN A 2 -1.32 4.26 7.43
CA ASN A 2 -1.40 5.70 7.48
C ASN A 2 -0.83 6.14 8.84
N ILE A 3 0.45 6.53 8.86
CA ILE A 3 1.14 6.97 10.08
C ILE A 3 0.47 8.19 10.73
N GLN A 4 -0.34 8.94 9.97
CA GLN A 4 -1.14 10.05 10.50
C GLN A 4 -2.36 9.57 11.28
N GLN A 5 -2.84 8.35 11.02
CA GLN A 5 -4.01 7.74 11.69
C GLN A 5 -3.63 6.60 12.65
N HIS A 6 -2.38 6.15 12.64
CA HIS A 6 -1.91 5.06 13.49
C HIS A 6 -0.97 5.59 14.57
N ARG A 7 -1.57 6.16 15.63
CA ARG A 7 -0.87 6.51 16.86
C ARG A 7 -0.41 5.22 17.55
N LEU A 8 0.85 5.18 17.95
CA LEU A 8 1.38 4.08 18.76
C LEU A 8 0.56 4.01 20.06
N GLN A 9 0.08 2.82 20.43
CA GLN A 9 -0.75 2.67 21.64
C GLN A 9 0.05 2.70 22.94
N LYS A 10 1.38 2.81 22.84
CA LYS A 10 2.30 2.88 23.98
C LYS A 10 3.27 4.04 23.74
N ASP A 11 3.25 4.99 24.67
CA ASP A 11 4.07 6.20 24.60
C ASP A 11 5.36 6.08 25.44
N ASP A 12 5.50 5.00 26.22
CA ASP A 12 6.42 4.91 27.36
C ASP A 12 7.77 4.21 27.08
N ASN A 13 8.12 3.97 25.81
CA ASN A 13 9.30 3.16 25.43
C ASN A 13 10.15 3.78 24.31
N GLU A 14 10.21 5.11 24.18
CA GLU A 14 10.99 5.79 23.11
C GLU A 14 10.70 5.20 21.70
N LEU A 15 9.42 4.90 21.44
CA LEU A 15 9.02 4.30 20.17
C LEU A 15 8.86 5.39 19.11
N HIS A 16 9.62 5.26 18.02
CA HIS A 16 9.62 6.21 16.92
C HIS A 16 9.35 5.52 15.58
N TRP A 17 8.69 6.25 14.68
CA TRP A 17 8.59 5.83 13.28
C TRP A 17 9.92 6.15 12.58
N HIS A 18 10.62 5.13 12.08
CA HIS A 18 11.83 5.30 11.29
C HIS A 18 11.54 5.12 9.81
N ARG A 19 12.17 5.96 8.98
CA ARG A 19 12.21 5.73 7.54
C ARG A 19 13.12 4.53 7.27
N LEU A 20 12.65 3.59 6.47
CA LEU A 20 13.48 2.46 6.04
C LEU A 20 14.66 2.97 5.19
N SER A 21 15.88 2.71 5.64
CA SER A 21 17.14 2.84 4.91
C SER A 21 17.99 1.58 5.10
N ALA A 22 18.85 1.29 4.13
CA ALA A 22 19.75 0.13 4.19
C ALA A 22 20.78 0.23 5.35
N ASP A 23 21.10 1.45 5.77
CA ASP A 23 22.16 1.72 6.75
C ASP A 23 21.62 2.05 8.15
N MET A 24 20.55 1.38 8.59
CA MET A 24 20.07 1.54 9.97
C MET A 24 20.91 0.67 10.91
N ASP A 25 21.52 1.30 11.92
CA ASP A 25 22.19 0.56 12.99
C ASP A 25 21.12 -0.08 13.89
N MET A 26 21.04 -1.42 13.85
CA MET A 26 20.07 -2.20 14.59
C MET A 26 20.76 -3.22 15.47
N ALA A 27 20.22 -3.43 16.67
CA ALA A 27 20.74 -4.42 17.60
C ALA A 27 20.67 -5.85 17.01
N PHE A 28 21.68 -6.66 17.33
CA PHE A 28 21.75 -8.09 16.99
C PHE A 28 21.57 -8.36 15.48
N ASP A 29 20.61 -9.21 15.12
CA ASP A 29 20.26 -9.61 13.76
C ASP A 29 18.97 -8.95 13.26
N HIS A 30 18.50 -7.88 13.92
CA HIS A 30 17.26 -7.20 13.56
C HIS A 30 17.26 -6.67 12.12
N GLN A 31 18.42 -6.21 11.61
CA GLN A 31 18.53 -5.80 10.20
C GLN A 31 18.18 -6.98 9.26
N ARG A 32 18.69 -8.18 9.55
CA ARG A 32 18.39 -9.38 8.76
C ARG A 32 16.91 -9.75 8.83
N ILE A 33 16.29 -9.65 10.00
CA ILE A 33 14.84 -9.91 10.17
C ILE A 33 14.04 -8.91 9.34
N LEU A 34 14.42 -7.63 9.38
CA LEU A 34 13.78 -6.57 8.63
C LEU A 34 13.89 -6.80 7.12
N ASP A 35 15.08 -7.16 6.63
CA ASP A 35 15.32 -7.44 5.20
C ASP A 35 14.42 -8.59 4.71
N VAL A 36 14.38 -9.69 5.47
CA VAL A 36 13.50 -10.84 5.15
C VAL A 36 12.02 -10.44 5.16
N CYS A 37 11.59 -9.65 6.14
CA CYS A 37 10.22 -9.14 6.21
C CYS A 37 9.89 -8.22 5.03
N HIS A 38 10.84 -7.38 4.62
CA HIS A 38 10.67 -6.45 3.50
C HIS A 38 10.58 -7.19 2.16
N GLU A 39 11.48 -8.14 1.90
CA GLU A 39 11.41 -9.01 0.73
C GLU A 39 10.10 -9.80 0.67
N TRP A 40 9.65 -10.32 1.82
CA TRP A 40 8.38 -11.03 1.92
C TRP A 40 7.21 -10.10 1.62
N LEU A 41 7.22 -8.88 2.17
CA LEU A 41 6.20 -7.87 1.89
C LEU A 41 6.15 -7.52 0.40
N GLN A 42 7.30 -7.34 -0.26
CA GLN A 42 7.39 -7.05 -1.70
C GLN A 42 6.74 -8.16 -2.54
N LYS A 43 7.05 -9.43 -2.25
CA LYS A 43 6.42 -10.58 -2.93
C LYS A 43 4.92 -10.60 -2.67
N ARG A 44 4.51 -10.40 -1.41
CA ARG A 44 3.12 -10.44 -0.99
C ARG A 44 2.25 -9.37 -1.62
N VAL A 45 2.74 -8.14 -1.78
CA VAL A 45 1.96 -7.07 -2.43
C VAL A 45 1.82 -7.28 -3.94
N GLN A 46 2.69 -8.06 -4.57
CA GLN A 46 2.56 -8.44 -5.99
C GLN A 46 1.56 -9.57 -6.20
N GLU A 47 1.47 -10.51 -5.25
CA GLU A 47 0.57 -11.66 -5.33
C GLU A 47 -0.84 -11.34 -4.84
N HIS A 48 -0.93 -10.48 -3.83
CA HIS A 48 -2.18 -10.10 -3.17
C HIS A 48 -2.22 -8.59 -3.04
N PRO A 49 -3.40 -7.97 -3.21
CA PRO A 49 -3.50 -6.53 -3.10
C PRO A 49 -3.62 -6.13 -1.61
N LEU A 50 -2.59 -6.44 -0.83
CA LEU A 50 -2.50 -6.18 0.62
C LEU A 50 -2.29 -4.71 0.94
N GLY A 51 -1.95 -3.89 -0.05
CA GLY A 51 -1.70 -2.46 0.13
C GLY A 51 -2.89 -1.68 0.73
N PHE A 52 -4.11 -2.21 0.68
CA PHE A 52 -5.29 -1.50 1.21
C PHE A 52 -5.34 -1.41 2.73
N SER A 53 -4.75 -2.36 3.48
CA SER A 53 -4.65 -2.23 4.94
C SER A 53 -3.68 -1.13 5.36
N LEU A 54 -2.80 -0.73 4.44
CA LEU A 54 -1.78 0.29 4.67
C LEU A 54 -2.26 1.70 4.29
N LEU A 55 -3.42 1.82 3.65
CA LEU A 55 -4.06 3.07 3.25
C LEU A 55 -5.20 3.45 4.19
N PRO A 56 -5.60 4.74 4.23
CA PRO A 56 -6.86 5.14 4.84
C PRO A 56 -8.07 4.46 4.18
N GLN A 57 -9.23 4.48 4.83
CA GLN A 57 -10.44 3.80 4.34
C GLN A 57 -10.89 4.29 2.95
N LYS A 58 -10.63 5.57 2.65
CA LYS A 58 -10.81 6.19 1.35
C LYS A 58 -9.44 6.67 0.89
N PHE A 59 -9.07 6.34 -0.34
CA PHE A 59 -7.75 6.69 -0.89
C PHE A 59 -7.86 7.02 -2.37
N SER A 60 -6.96 7.86 -2.86
CA SER A 60 -6.84 8.11 -4.30
C SER A 60 -5.97 7.05 -4.97
N LEU A 61 -6.13 6.88 -6.29
CA LEU A 61 -5.26 5.99 -7.07
C LEU A 61 -3.78 6.41 -7.02
N ARG A 62 -3.52 7.70 -6.77
CA ARG A 62 -2.18 8.23 -6.59
C ARG A 62 -1.58 7.75 -5.27
N GLU A 63 -2.33 7.79 -4.17
CA GLU A 63 -1.87 7.25 -2.89
C GLU A 63 -1.61 5.76 -2.96
N LEU A 64 -2.49 5.01 -3.65
CA LEU A 64 -2.30 3.60 -3.92
C LEU A 64 -1.01 3.36 -4.72
N GLN A 65 -0.77 4.13 -5.79
CA GLN A 65 0.48 4.03 -6.56
C GLN A 65 1.70 4.32 -5.69
N ASN A 66 1.69 5.43 -4.93
CA ASN A 66 2.79 5.82 -4.06
C ASN A 66 3.13 4.75 -3.02
N LEU A 67 2.12 4.08 -2.47
CA LEU A 67 2.33 2.98 -1.54
C LEU A 67 3.06 1.80 -2.21
N TYR A 68 2.61 1.38 -3.39
CA TYR A 68 3.25 0.28 -4.11
C TYR A 68 4.68 0.63 -4.54
N GLU A 69 4.90 1.84 -5.04
CA GLU A 69 6.25 2.34 -5.35
C GLU A 69 7.16 2.35 -4.13
N ALA A 70 6.64 2.77 -2.97
CA ALA A 70 7.41 2.80 -1.72
C ALA A 70 7.78 1.41 -1.21
N ILE A 71 6.89 0.42 -1.34
CA ILE A 71 7.15 -0.96 -0.92
C ILE A 71 8.13 -1.64 -1.88
N LEU A 72 7.90 -1.50 -3.19
CA LEU A 72 8.67 -2.16 -4.23
C LEU A 72 10.01 -1.49 -4.53
N GLY A 73 10.18 -0.22 -4.15
CA GLY A 73 11.39 0.55 -4.43
C GLY A 73 11.58 0.93 -5.90
N ILE A 74 10.52 0.84 -6.72
CA ILE A 74 10.55 1.13 -8.16
C ILE A 74 9.48 2.17 -8.53
N LYS A 75 9.68 2.85 -9.66
CA LYS A 75 8.64 3.72 -10.25
C LYS A 75 7.71 2.89 -11.14
N LEU A 76 6.42 3.08 -10.95
CA LEU A 76 5.38 2.37 -11.70
C LEU A 76 4.80 3.27 -12.79
N ASP A 77 4.55 2.71 -13.97
CA ASP A 77 3.85 3.46 -15.01
C ASP A 77 2.40 3.73 -14.59
N ARG A 78 2.04 5.01 -14.53
CA ARG A 78 0.72 5.46 -14.07
C ARG A 78 -0.42 4.88 -14.92
N ARG A 79 -0.22 4.69 -16.23
CA ARG A 79 -1.29 4.21 -17.12
C ARG A 79 -1.53 2.72 -16.93
N ASN A 80 -0.47 1.93 -16.90
CA ASN A 80 -0.52 0.49 -16.67
C ASN A 80 -1.06 0.18 -15.28
N PHE A 81 -0.59 0.90 -14.27
CA PHE A 81 -1.07 0.77 -12.89
C PHE A 81 -2.59 0.96 -12.80
N ARG A 82 -3.11 2.07 -13.34
CA ARG A 82 -4.55 2.35 -13.35
C ARG A 82 -5.32 1.29 -14.12
N LYS A 83 -4.85 0.92 -15.33
CA LYS A 83 -5.49 -0.09 -16.17
C LYS A 83 -5.62 -1.44 -15.43
N LYS A 84 -4.57 -1.85 -14.70
CA LYS A 84 -4.52 -3.10 -13.93
C LYS A 84 -5.53 -3.07 -12.77
N PHE A 85 -5.54 -2.02 -11.96
CA PHE A 85 -6.48 -1.94 -10.82
C PHE A 85 -7.94 -1.84 -11.26
N PHE A 86 -8.23 -1.14 -12.36
CA PHE A 86 -9.59 -1.12 -12.90
C PHE A 86 -10.01 -2.46 -13.50
N SER A 87 -9.10 -3.19 -14.16
CA SER A 87 -9.43 -4.51 -14.70
C SER A 87 -9.68 -5.56 -13.62
N MET A 88 -9.10 -5.37 -12.42
CA MET A 88 -9.40 -6.19 -11.24
C MET A 88 -10.84 -6.00 -10.75
N ASP A 89 -11.43 -4.83 -10.96
CA ASP A 89 -12.77 -4.49 -10.46
C ASP A 89 -12.91 -4.86 -8.96
N VAL A 90 -11.97 -4.33 -8.18
CA VAL A 90 -11.91 -4.44 -6.71
C VAL A 90 -11.97 -3.09 -6.02
N LEU A 91 -12.09 -2.02 -6.79
CA LEU A 91 -12.23 -0.65 -6.32
C LEU A 91 -13.67 -0.18 -6.50
N GLU A 92 -14.18 0.50 -5.49
CA GLU A 92 -15.50 1.13 -5.48
C GLU A 92 -15.32 2.65 -5.49
N ASP A 93 -15.92 3.34 -6.46
CA ASP A 93 -15.90 4.80 -6.55
C ASP A 93 -16.78 5.37 -5.43
N THR A 94 -16.17 6.19 -4.57
CA THR A 94 -16.90 6.82 -3.46
C THR A 94 -17.70 8.05 -3.90
N HIS A 95 -17.56 8.48 -5.16
CA HIS A 95 -18.10 9.73 -5.70
C HIS A 95 -17.56 10.99 -5.00
N GLU A 96 -16.50 10.84 -4.22
CA GLU A 96 -15.79 11.91 -3.54
C GLU A 96 -14.48 12.23 -4.24
N LEU A 97 -14.02 13.47 -4.07
CA LEU A 97 -12.72 13.93 -4.54
C LEU A 97 -11.80 14.19 -3.33
N GLU A 98 -10.49 14.09 -3.53
CA GLU A 98 -9.50 14.55 -2.55
C GLU A 98 -9.81 15.99 -2.13
N TYR A 99 -9.72 16.26 -0.83
CA TYR A 99 -9.93 17.59 -0.27
C TYR A 99 -8.58 18.23 0.05
N ASP A 100 -8.48 19.55 -0.16
CA ASP A 100 -7.31 20.36 0.22
C ASP A 100 -5.96 19.86 -0.30
N VAL A 101 -5.89 19.57 -1.61
CA VAL A 101 -4.66 19.15 -2.28
C VAL A 101 -4.15 20.22 -3.25
N PRO A 102 -2.82 20.45 -3.34
CA PRO A 102 -2.23 21.50 -4.19
C PRO A 102 -2.25 21.17 -5.70
N HIS A 103 -2.73 19.97 -6.06
CA HIS A 103 -2.85 19.50 -7.43
C HIS A 103 -4.31 19.22 -7.78
N ARG A 104 -4.59 18.85 -9.03
CA ARG A 104 -5.94 18.41 -9.43
C ARG A 104 -6.45 17.31 -8.47
N PRO A 105 -7.60 17.51 -7.79
CA PRO A 105 -8.16 16.51 -6.90
C PRO A 105 -8.41 15.19 -7.61
N GLY A 106 -7.87 14.11 -7.05
CA GLY A 106 -8.15 12.75 -7.49
C GLY A 106 -9.49 12.26 -6.98
N LYS A 107 -10.12 11.33 -7.69
CA LYS A 107 -11.26 10.56 -7.16
C LYS A 107 -10.81 9.66 -6.01
N LEU A 108 -11.64 9.57 -4.99
CA LEU A 108 -11.44 8.66 -3.87
C LEU A 108 -12.15 7.33 -4.13
N TYR A 109 -11.46 6.25 -3.77
CA TYR A 109 -11.93 4.89 -3.89
C TYR A 109 -11.89 4.19 -2.54
N LYS A 110 -12.72 3.16 -2.42
CA LYS A 110 -12.68 2.20 -1.32
C LYS A 110 -12.42 0.80 -1.87
N PHE A 111 -11.67 0.00 -1.11
CA PHE A 111 -11.47 -1.39 -1.49
C PHE A 111 -12.70 -2.25 -1.18
N ASN A 112 -13.12 -3.07 -2.14
CA ASN A 112 -14.25 -3.96 -2.00
C ASN A 112 -13.76 -5.40 -1.70
N TYR A 113 -13.64 -5.73 -0.41
CA TYR A 113 -13.21 -7.05 0.07
C TYR A 113 -14.13 -8.18 -0.39
N VAL A 114 -15.42 -7.93 -0.57
CA VAL A 114 -16.40 -8.93 -1.01
C VAL A 114 -16.12 -9.32 -2.46
N LYS A 115 -15.98 -8.34 -3.36
CA LYS A 115 -15.61 -8.57 -4.77
C LYS A 115 -14.27 -9.28 -4.88
N TYR A 116 -13.29 -8.93 -4.04
CA TYR A 116 -12.00 -9.60 -4.00
C TYR A 116 -12.12 -11.09 -3.65
N LYS A 117 -12.77 -11.43 -2.53
CA LYS A 117 -12.93 -12.83 -2.08
C LYS A 117 -13.66 -13.70 -3.11
N THR A 118 -14.66 -13.16 -3.79
CA THR A 118 -15.39 -13.88 -4.84
C THR A 118 -14.52 -14.18 -6.07
N LYS A 119 -13.49 -13.36 -6.32
CA LYS A 119 -12.55 -13.51 -7.45
C LYS A 119 -11.31 -14.33 -7.11
N GLU A 120 -10.99 -14.51 -5.82
CA GLU A 120 -9.79 -15.19 -5.30
C GLU A 120 -9.62 -16.63 -5.84
N GLY A 121 -10.73 -17.34 -6.08
CA GLY A 121 -10.72 -18.69 -6.64
C GLY A 121 -10.48 -18.81 -8.15
N ARG A 122 -10.43 -17.68 -8.90
CA ARG A 122 -10.19 -17.68 -10.35
C ARG A 122 -8.74 -17.30 -10.62
N LYS A 123 -7.88 -18.30 -10.90
CA LYS A 123 -6.53 -18.20 -11.50
C LYS A 123 -5.89 -16.81 -11.28
N PHE A 124 -5.42 -16.57 -10.05
CA PHE A 124 -5.34 -15.21 -9.52
C PHE A 124 -4.33 -14.30 -10.22
N MET A 125 -4.71 -13.03 -10.25
CA MET A 125 -4.14 -11.91 -10.98
C MET A 125 -2.83 -11.46 -10.33
N ARG A 126 -1.69 -11.95 -10.83
CA ARG A 126 -0.38 -11.43 -10.45
C ARG A 126 -0.30 -9.95 -10.83
N LEU A 127 0.03 -9.09 -9.88
CA LEU A 127 0.38 -7.69 -10.11
C LEU A 127 1.80 -7.61 -10.65
N ASP A 128 2.01 -8.17 -11.84
CA ASP A 128 3.19 -7.89 -12.64
C ASP A 128 2.99 -6.48 -13.23
N PHE A 129 3.76 -5.52 -12.73
CA PHE A 129 3.78 -4.14 -13.21
C PHE A 129 4.94 -3.89 -14.16
#